data_AF-A7E9A4-F1
#
_entry.id   AF-A7E9A4-F1
#
_cell.length_a   1.000
_cell.length_b   1.000
_cell.length_c   1.000
_cell.angle_alpha   90.00
_cell.angle_beta   90.00
_cell.angle_gamma   90.00
#
_symmetry.space_group_name_H-M   'P 1'
#
loop_
_entity.id
_entity.type
_entity.pdbx_description
1 polymer ?
#
loop_
_entity_poly.entity_id
_entity_poly.type
_entity_poly.pdbx_seq_one_letter_code
_entity_poly.pdbx_strand_id
1 'polypeptide(L)'
;MEARAYAALSPGQWNRETRWELVGEYSRLESYILHSLRSSKTDIFKDLLSDPVDPSIRYGAYKMGMPRTLAIPVIARKNFPSDPNLASQVEELDPNCLKDETTTTKVDHVESGDAPKTITWRSRTVDLEDAAIATALGSVKSASVKLSEVLSSDTMKSPKDRGSAYDDILIASQDVVDATKHAIDELVSEGVGQSDKRMQSLLVTRTAVSYDMIGWRIGRNRVMVGQQDGILDYVQSFPSKKGSKKSSKDEPTGRKLAKLREKVVLYDAILQSVESIKELPGVAADSTLQEELGAKYSYFQALKCLTIARSHAVLSNPKSALALLSRATEKCTSANSQLSLSMDTMTTTSPPNLIVTPSESQNLLTYLQSELQRHRALVEIFNLTSTSSKPGNENTHQKPLVESLNEYPANGVVDLKNLVTYPPKMEVVPVKPLFFDAAWNYIDYPGRAVEKPIERTDVEEETKETESQPPQQQQQKKGWFGFGR
;
A
#
# COMPACT_ATOMS: atom_id res chain seq x y z
N MET A 1 -34.85 26.18 -49.88
CA MET A 1 -34.60 25.15 -48.85
C MET A 1 -35.60 25.25 -47.72
N GLU A 2 -35.78 26.42 -47.10
CA GLU A 2 -36.80 26.67 -46.06
C GLU A 2 -38.21 26.16 -46.43
N ALA A 3 -38.68 26.40 -47.66
CA ALA A 3 -39.97 25.87 -48.13
C ALA A 3 -40.04 24.32 -48.14
N ARG A 4 -38.93 23.60 -48.32
CA ARG A 4 -38.87 22.13 -48.19
C ARG A 4 -38.86 21.68 -46.72
N ALA A 5 -38.17 22.42 -45.84
CA ALA A 5 -38.23 22.19 -44.41
C ALA A 5 -39.66 22.39 -43.87
N TYR A 6 -40.32 23.49 -44.26
CA TYR A 6 -41.71 23.77 -43.91
C TYR A 6 -42.69 22.71 -44.47
N ALA A 7 -42.42 22.20 -45.68
CA ALA A 7 -43.18 21.09 -46.27
C ALA A 7 -42.93 19.73 -45.59
N ALA A 8 -41.82 19.54 -44.87
CA ALA A 8 -41.59 18.36 -44.02
C ALA A 8 -42.21 18.53 -42.62
N LEU A 9 -42.25 19.76 -42.10
CA LEU A 9 -42.87 20.08 -40.81
C LEU A 9 -44.40 19.88 -40.82
N SER A 10 -45.07 20.30 -41.90
CA SER A 10 -46.54 20.33 -41.97
C SER A 10 -47.22 18.94 -41.91
N PRO A 11 -46.76 17.90 -42.66
CA PRO A 11 -47.32 16.55 -42.58
C PRO A 11 -47.01 15.84 -41.26
N GLY A 12 -45.83 16.11 -40.67
CA GLY A 12 -45.42 15.58 -39.38
C GLY A 12 -46.30 16.08 -38.23
N GLN A 13 -46.52 17.40 -38.15
CA GLN A 13 -47.39 18.03 -37.14
C GLN A 13 -48.80 17.41 -37.12
N TRP A 14 -49.39 17.17 -38.30
CA TRP A 14 -50.75 16.63 -38.43
C TRP A 14 -50.89 15.13 -38.14
N ASN A 15 -49.81 14.35 -38.17
CA ASN A 15 -49.85 12.87 -38.06
C ASN A 15 -49.02 12.31 -36.90
N ARG A 16 -48.56 13.17 -35.97
CA ARG A 16 -47.69 12.80 -34.84
C ARG A 16 -48.21 11.62 -34.00
N GLU A 17 -49.52 11.50 -33.85
CA GLU A 17 -50.15 10.46 -33.01
C GLU A 17 -50.33 9.11 -33.72
N THR A 18 -50.43 9.08 -35.05
CA THR A 18 -50.84 7.88 -35.82
C THR A 18 -49.74 7.30 -36.71
N ARG A 19 -48.73 8.06 -37.13
CA ARG A 19 -47.66 7.60 -38.03
C ARG A 19 -46.27 7.86 -37.45
N TRP A 20 -45.86 7.01 -36.50
CA TRP A 20 -44.50 7.03 -35.91
C TRP A 20 -43.39 6.71 -36.92
N GLU A 21 -43.71 6.12 -38.07
CA GLU A 21 -42.78 5.90 -39.19
C GLU A 21 -42.18 7.20 -39.76
N LEU A 22 -42.83 8.34 -39.52
CA LEU A 22 -42.41 9.67 -39.98
C LEU A 22 -41.16 10.22 -39.26
N VAL A 23 -40.53 9.47 -38.34
CA VAL A 23 -39.21 9.83 -37.77
C VAL A 23 -38.23 10.20 -38.87
N GLY A 24 -38.21 9.47 -39.98
CA GLY A 24 -37.31 9.77 -41.10
C GLY A 24 -37.58 11.10 -41.79
N GLU A 25 -38.83 11.59 -41.76
CA GLU A 25 -39.17 12.93 -42.26
C GLU A 25 -38.77 14.04 -41.27
N TYR A 26 -38.89 13.79 -39.97
CA TYR A 26 -38.33 14.68 -38.95
C TYR A 26 -36.79 14.71 -38.96
N SER A 27 -36.12 13.58 -39.24
CA SER A 27 -34.66 13.52 -39.45
C SER A 27 -34.21 14.37 -40.64
N ARG A 28 -34.97 14.37 -41.75
CA ARG A 28 -34.74 15.29 -42.89
C ARG A 28 -34.80 16.74 -42.42
N LEU A 29 -35.82 17.06 -41.61
CA LEU A 29 -36.09 18.40 -41.10
C LEU A 29 -34.97 18.90 -40.16
N GLU A 30 -34.50 18.06 -39.24
CA GLU A 30 -33.37 18.35 -38.34
C GLU A 30 -32.11 18.74 -39.14
N SER A 31 -31.72 17.91 -40.13
CA SER A 31 -30.55 18.19 -40.98
C SER A 31 -30.67 19.51 -41.75
N TYR A 32 -31.86 19.85 -42.25
CA TYR A 32 -32.08 21.13 -42.95
C TYR A 32 -32.04 22.34 -42.00
N ILE A 33 -32.52 22.21 -40.77
CA ILE A 33 -32.50 23.33 -39.80
C ILE A 33 -31.10 23.52 -39.19
N LEU A 34 -30.36 22.44 -38.92
CA LEU A 34 -28.95 22.52 -38.49
C LEU A 34 -28.08 23.26 -39.52
N HIS A 35 -28.34 23.06 -40.82
CA HIS A 35 -27.69 23.82 -41.87
C HIS A 35 -28.08 25.31 -41.86
N SER A 36 -29.37 25.66 -41.76
CA SER A 36 -29.80 27.07 -41.74
C SER A 36 -29.25 27.81 -40.51
N LEU A 37 -29.09 27.11 -39.38
CA LEU A 37 -28.43 27.61 -38.18
C LEU A 37 -26.93 27.88 -38.40
N ARG A 38 -26.20 26.96 -39.06
CA ARG A 38 -24.78 27.15 -39.43
C ARG A 38 -24.57 28.32 -40.40
N SER A 39 -25.48 28.50 -41.35
CA SER A 39 -25.39 29.53 -42.40
C SER A 39 -25.81 30.94 -41.93
N SER A 40 -26.87 31.05 -41.12
CA SER A 40 -27.49 32.35 -40.79
C SER A 40 -27.38 32.78 -39.32
N LYS A 41 -26.97 31.90 -38.39
CA LYS A 41 -26.83 32.15 -36.95
C LYS A 41 -28.06 32.78 -36.26
N THR A 42 -29.27 32.59 -36.79
CA THR A 42 -30.51 33.09 -36.16
C THR A 42 -31.06 32.10 -35.14
N ASP A 43 -31.39 32.58 -33.92
CA ASP A 43 -31.87 31.75 -32.81
C ASP A 43 -33.21 31.05 -33.09
N ILE A 44 -34.03 31.59 -34.00
CA ILE A 44 -35.32 31.02 -34.44
C ILE A 44 -35.18 29.55 -34.88
N PHE A 45 -34.03 29.17 -35.46
CA PHE A 45 -33.76 27.80 -35.87
C PHE A 45 -33.36 26.87 -34.70
N LYS A 46 -32.84 27.41 -33.58
CA LYS A 46 -32.62 26.61 -32.35
C LYS A 46 -33.95 26.32 -31.67
N ASP A 47 -34.81 27.32 -31.57
CA ASP A 47 -36.14 27.16 -30.99
C ASP A 47 -36.90 26.06 -31.75
N LEU A 48 -36.93 26.14 -33.09
CA LEU A 48 -37.59 25.15 -33.96
C LEU A 48 -36.99 23.72 -33.87
N LEU A 49 -35.69 23.58 -33.58
CA LEU A 49 -35.10 22.27 -33.27
C LEU A 49 -35.62 21.76 -31.92
N SER A 50 -35.49 22.57 -30.87
CA SER A 50 -35.85 22.20 -29.50
C SER A 50 -37.35 21.91 -29.30
N ASP A 51 -38.22 22.61 -30.02
CA ASP A 51 -39.66 22.37 -30.13
C ASP A 51 -40.12 22.88 -31.51
N PRO A 52 -40.57 22.02 -32.45
CA PRO A 52 -41.17 20.70 -32.23
C PRO A 52 -40.35 19.49 -32.70
N VAL A 53 -39.15 19.67 -33.26
CA VAL A 53 -38.45 18.59 -33.99
C VAL A 53 -37.88 17.53 -33.05
N ASP A 54 -37.04 17.93 -32.09
CA ASP A 54 -36.38 17.05 -31.12
C ASP A 54 -37.38 16.16 -30.33
N PRO A 55 -38.50 16.69 -29.78
CA PRO A 55 -39.51 15.87 -29.12
C PRO A 55 -40.18 14.87 -30.07
N SER A 56 -40.36 15.22 -31.34
CA SER A 56 -41.01 14.34 -32.34
C SER A 56 -40.12 13.17 -32.73
N ILE A 57 -38.82 13.42 -32.91
CA ILE A 57 -37.82 12.37 -33.20
C ILE A 57 -37.72 11.41 -32.01
N ARG A 58 -37.62 11.93 -30.78
CA ARG A 58 -37.61 11.12 -29.55
C ARG A 58 -38.88 10.28 -29.40
N TYR A 59 -40.07 10.86 -29.64
CA TYR A 59 -41.34 10.14 -29.53
C TYR A 59 -41.45 8.98 -30.52
N GLY A 60 -41.07 9.19 -31.78
CA GLY A 60 -41.11 8.13 -32.79
C GLY A 60 -40.02 7.08 -32.58
N ALA A 61 -38.83 7.46 -32.11
CA ALA A 61 -37.78 6.52 -31.72
C ALA A 61 -38.22 5.60 -30.56
N TYR A 62 -38.95 6.16 -29.58
CA TYR A 62 -39.57 5.39 -28.52
C TYR A 62 -40.61 4.38 -29.05
N LYS A 63 -41.46 4.78 -30.02
CA LYS A 63 -42.41 3.85 -30.67
C LYS A 63 -41.72 2.78 -31.53
N MET A 64 -40.54 3.07 -32.07
CA MET A 64 -39.66 2.12 -32.76
C MET A 64 -38.91 1.16 -31.81
N GLY A 65 -39.04 1.30 -30.49
CA GLY A 65 -38.31 0.50 -29.51
C GLY A 65 -36.81 0.78 -29.45
N MET A 66 -36.35 1.94 -29.96
CA MET A 66 -34.96 2.37 -29.83
C MET A 66 -34.68 2.84 -28.39
N PRO A 67 -33.47 2.62 -27.85
CA PRO A 67 -33.11 3.12 -26.52
C PRO A 67 -33.16 4.65 -26.47
N ARG A 68 -33.81 5.20 -25.45
CA ARG A 68 -34.02 6.66 -25.27
C ARG A 68 -32.74 7.44 -24.99
N THR A 69 -31.69 6.74 -24.55
CA THR A 69 -30.36 7.28 -24.27
C THR A 69 -29.50 7.43 -25.53
N LEU A 70 -29.99 7.04 -26.71
CA LEU A 70 -29.36 7.39 -27.98
C LEU A 70 -29.51 8.89 -28.26
N ALA A 71 -28.42 9.57 -28.63
CA ALA A 71 -28.46 10.98 -28.98
C ALA A 71 -29.30 11.24 -30.24
N ILE A 72 -30.09 12.34 -30.25
CA ILE A 72 -31.02 12.68 -31.34
C ILE A 72 -30.34 12.68 -32.72
N PRO A 73 -29.14 13.25 -32.92
CA PRO A 73 -28.48 13.22 -34.23
C PRO A 73 -28.13 11.80 -34.71
N VAL A 74 -27.92 10.85 -33.79
CA VAL A 74 -27.65 9.44 -34.12
C VAL A 74 -28.94 8.72 -34.50
N ILE A 75 -30.07 9.02 -33.82
CA ILE A 75 -31.41 8.55 -34.22
C ILE A 75 -31.72 9.08 -35.62
N ALA A 76 -31.47 10.37 -35.86
CA ALA A 76 -31.76 11.05 -37.11
C ALA A 76 -30.98 10.45 -38.29
N ARG A 77 -29.67 10.21 -38.12
CA ARG A 77 -28.83 9.52 -39.11
C ARG A 77 -29.28 8.08 -39.37
N LYS A 78 -29.54 7.28 -38.33
CA LYS A 78 -29.96 5.88 -38.48
C LYS A 78 -31.27 5.73 -39.23
N ASN A 79 -32.19 6.69 -39.07
CA ASN A 79 -33.50 6.66 -39.69
C ASN A 79 -33.62 7.65 -40.87
N PHE A 80 -32.50 8.12 -41.43
CA PHE A 80 -32.49 8.98 -42.60
C PHE A 80 -32.96 8.17 -43.83
N PRO A 81 -33.82 8.74 -44.70
CA PRO A 81 -34.34 8.05 -45.88
C PRO A 81 -33.24 7.61 -46.86
N SER A 82 -33.36 6.42 -47.44
CA SER A 82 -32.46 5.93 -48.50
C SER A 82 -32.76 6.53 -49.90
N ASP A 83 -33.20 7.78 -49.97
CA ASP A 83 -33.45 8.48 -51.24
C ASP A 83 -32.10 8.98 -51.83
N PRO A 84 -31.57 8.39 -52.91
CA PRO A 84 -30.20 8.67 -53.37
C PRO A 84 -30.01 10.13 -53.78
N ASN A 85 -30.99 10.72 -54.46
CA ASN A 85 -30.99 12.13 -54.84
C ASN A 85 -31.00 13.08 -53.63
N LEU A 86 -31.55 12.64 -52.49
CA LEU A 86 -31.61 13.44 -51.26
C LEU A 86 -30.31 13.31 -50.47
N ALA A 87 -29.76 12.11 -50.36
CA ALA A 87 -28.46 11.86 -49.74
C ALA A 87 -27.34 12.62 -50.47
N SER A 88 -27.31 12.58 -51.81
CA SER A 88 -26.34 13.37 -52.58
C SER A 88 -26.56 14.88 -52.44
N GLN A 89 -27.81 15.36 -52.40
CA GLN A 89 -28.08 16.79 -52.13
C GLN A 89 -27.64 17.21 -50.72
N VAL A 90 -27.72 16.34 -49.71
CA VAL A 90 -27.25 16.64 -48.35
C VAL A 90 -25.73 16.57 -48.26
N GLU A 91 -25.09 15.59 -48.91
CA GLU A 91 -23.62 15.45 -48.91
C GLU A 91 -22.90 16.52 -49.76
N GLU A 92 -23.55 17.03 -50.81
CA GLU A 92 -23.08 18.19 -51.59
C GLU A 92 -23.19 19.52 -50.81
N LEU A 93 -24.12 19.62 -49.85
CA LEU A 93 -24.38 20.82 -49.05
C LEU A 93 -23.65 20.84 -47.69
N ASP A 94 -23.47 19.70 -47.05
CA ASP A 94 -22.61 19.53 -45.86
C ASP A 94 -21.99 18.12 -45.86
N PRO A 95 -20.69 17.97 -46.21
CA PRO A 95 -20.04 16.67 -46.27
C PRO A 95 -19.93 15.98 -44.90
N ASN A 96 -20.16 16.69 -43.80
CA ASN A 96 -20.09 16.23 -42.41
C ASN A 96 -21.47 16.06 -41.74
N CYS A 97 -22.59 16.36 -42.42
CA CYS A 97 -23.93 16.16 -41.86
C CYS A 97 -24.23 14.67 -41.58
N LEU A 98 -23.96 13.83 -42.59
CA LEU A 98 -24.20 12.38 -42.56
C LEU A 98 -22.99 11.56 -42.09
N LYS A 99 -21.82 12.19 -41.91
CA LYS A 99 -20.61 11.56 -41.37
C LYS A 99 -20.51 11.86 -39.87
N ASP A 100 -19.84 11.02 -39.12
CA ASP A 100 -19.65 11.27 -37.68
C ASP A 100 -18.87 12.57 -37.45
N GLU A 101 -19.34 13.43 -36.53
CA GLU A 101 -18.73 14.75 -36.25
C GLU A 101 -17.35 14.66 -35.58
N THR A 102 -16.75 13.48 -35.52
CA THR A 102 -15.42 13.21 -34.99
C THR A 102 -14.29 13.79 -35.85
N THR A 103 -14.55 14.31 -37.07
CA THR A 103 -13.48 14.54 -38.06
C THR A 103 -13.26 15.97 -38.57
N THR A 104 -14.09 16.99 -38.32
CA THR A 104 -13.71 18.38 -38.69
C THR A 104 -14.51 19.52 -38.02
N THR A 105 -13.98 20.04 -36.91
CA THR A 105 -13.69 21.49 -36.73
C THR A 105 -12.73 21.68 -35.54
N LYS A 106 -11.56 22.27 -35.77
CA LYS A 106 -10.65 22.69 -34.70
C LYS A 106 -11.04 24.07 -34.18
N VAL A 107 -11.89 24.13 -33.15
CA VAL A 107 -11.99 25.29 -32.24
C VAL A 107 -12.21 24.75 -30.83
N ASP A 108 -11.47 25.30 -29.87
CA ASP A 108 -11.30 24.82 -28.50
C ASP A 108 -12.60 24.42 -27.76
N HIS A 109 -12.83 23.12 -27.61
CA HIS A 109 -13.42 22.54 -26.40
C HIS A 109 -12.93 21.10 -26.21
N VAL A 110 -12.63 20.77 -24.96
CA VAL A 110 -12.11 19.47 -24.51
C VAL A 110 -13.26 18.47 -24.31
N GLU A 111 -12.96 17.16 -24.41
CA GLU A 111 -13.83 16.01 -24.12
C GLU A 111 -14.98 15.68 -25.12
N SER A 112 -14.80 14.58 -25.88
CA SER A 112 -15.84 13.61 -26.36
C SER A 112 -15.35 12.57 -27.40
N GLY A 113 -14.05 12.49 -27.71
CA GLY A 113 -13.54 11.72 -28.87
C GLY A 113 -13.26 10.21 -28.71
N ASP A 114 -13.16 9.67 -27.48
CA ASP A 114 -12.76 8.26 -27.23
C ASP A 114 -13.77 7.49 -26.33
N ALA A 115 -15.06 7.67 -26.59
CA ALA A 115 -16.11 6.87 -25.97
C ALA A 115 -15.97 5.40 -26.41
N PRO A 116 -15.67 4.44 -25.49
CA PRO A 116 -15.59 3.03 -25.86
C PRO A 116 -16.96 2.52 -26.33
N LYS A 117 -16.98 1.75 -27.43
CA LYS A 117 -18.20 1.14 -27.99
C LYS A 117 -18.55 -0.21 -27.34
N THR A 118 -17.59 -0.83 -26.66
CA THR A 118 -17.73 -2.12 -25.99
C THR A 118 -17.03 -2.12 -24.64
N ILE A 119 -17.53 -2.92 -23.70
CA ILE A 119 -16.88 -3.21 -22.43
C ILE A 119 -16.66 -4.73 -22.32
N THR A 120 -15.47 -5.13 -21.89
CA THR A 120 -15.10 -6.55 -21.73
C THR A 120 -14.96 -6.88 -20.26
N TRP A 121 -15.82 -7.75 -19.74
CA TRP A 121 -15.80 -8.22 -18.36
C TRP A 121 -15.52 -9.72 -18.29
N ARG A 122 -14.31 -10.08 -17.85
CA ARG A 122 -13.74 -11.45 -17.94
C ARG A 122 -13.95 -12.01 -19.36
N SER A 123 -14.78 -13.04 -19.55
CA SER A 123 -15.07 -13.66 -20.85
C SER A 123 -16.27 -13.05 -21.62
N ARG A 124 -16.92 -12.02 -21.10
CA ARG A 124 -18.13 -11.41 -21.70
C ARG A 124 -17.82 -10.04 -22.29
N THR A 125 -17.94 -9.91 -23.60
CA THR A 125 -17.98 -8.62 -24.30
C THR A 125 -19.42 -8.11 -24.38
N VAL A 126 -19.66 -6.88 -23.97
CA VAL A 126 -20.96 -6.22 -24.01
C VAL A 126 -20.86 -4.95 -24.85
N ASP A 127 -21.76 -4.82 -25.82
CA ASP A 127 -21.91 -3.61 -26.63
C ASP A 127 -22.60 -2.51 -25.80
N LEU A 128 -22.04 -1.29 -25.83
CA LEU A 128 -22.57 -0.16 -25.09
C LEU A 128 -23.61 0.56 -25.95
N GLU A 129 -24.87 0.20 -25.76
CA GLU A 129 -26.03 0.82 -26.44
C GLU A 129 -26.31 2.26 -25.94
N ASP A 130 -25.82 2.59 -24.74
CA ASP A 130 -26.11 3.84 -24.02
C ASP A 130 -25.00 4.89 -24.19
N ALA A 131 -25.36 6.06 -24.72
CA ALA A 131 -24.41 7.14 -24.96
C ALA A 131 -23.89 7.78 -23.66
N ALA A 132 -24.70 7.86 -22.60
CA ALA A 132 -24.28 8.45 -21.33
C ALA A 132 -23.23 7.58 -20.62
N ILE A 133 -23.43 6.25 -20.63
CA ILE A 133 -22.44 5.29 -20.12
C ILE A 133 -21.15 5.36 -20.94
N ALA A 134 -21.25 5.43 -22.27
CA ALA A 134 -20.08 5.51 -23.15
C ALA A 134 -19.28 6.81 -22.96
N THR A 135 -19.94 7.97 -22.78
CA THR A 135 -19.25 9.24 -22.49
C THR A 135 -18.58 9.23 -21.11
N ALA A 136 -19.25 8.70 -20.09
CA ALA A 136 -18.67 8.62 -18.75
C ALA A 136 -17.49 7.62 -18.69
N LEU A 137 -17.53 6.52 -19.45
CA LEU A 137 -16.36 5.64 -19.60
C LEU A 137 -15.19 6.34 -20.31
N GLY A 138 -15.47 7.27 -21.22
CA GLY A 138 -14.47 8.15 -21.82
C GLY A 138 -13.78 9.07 -20.79
N SER A 139 -14.52 9.63 -19.83
CA SER A 139 -13.92 10.44 -18.75
C SER A 139 -13.09 9.59 -17.79
N VAL A 140 -13.51 8.37 -17.45
CA VAL A 140 -12.71 7.42 -16.64
C VAL A 140 -11.38 7.07 -17.32
N LYS A 141 -11.38 6.79 -18.64
CA LYS A 141 -10.13 6.58 -19.40
C LYS A 141 -9.20 7.80 -19.30
N SER A 142 -9.73 9.00 -19.52
CA SER A 142 -8.91 10.23 -19.48
C SER A 142 -8.34 10.50 -18.09
N ALA A 143 -9.12 10.24 -17.03
CA ALA A 143 -8.68 10.32 -15.64
C ALA A 143 -7.60 9.26 -15.32
N SER A 144 -7.71 8.04 -15.86
CA SER A 144 -6.70 6.98 -15.70
C SER A 144 -5.34 7.38 -16.31
N VAL A 145 -5.34 7.98 -17.50
CA VAL A 145 -4.12 8.52 -18.12
C VAL A 145 -3.51 9.62 -17.25
N LYS A 146 -4.28 10.65 -16.88
CA LYS A 146 -3.83 11.74 -15.98
C LYS A 146 -3.23 11.19 -14.67
N LEU A 147 -3.89 10.19 -14.07
CA LEU A 147 -3.44 9.57 -12.82
C LEU A 147 -2.12 8.80 -13.00
N SER A 148 -1.94 8.09 -14.12
CA SER A 148 -0.68 7.41 -14.44
C SER A 148 0.48 8.38 -14.62
N GLU A 149 0.25 9.54 -15.24
CA GLU A 149 1.24 10.61 -15.42
C GLU A 149 1.62 11.22 -14.06
N VAL A 150 0.62 11.57 -13.24
CA VAL A 150 0.82 12.14 -11.90
C VAL A 150 1.61 11.20 -11.00
N LEU A 151 1.27 9.90 -10.94
CA LEU A 151 1.98 8.92 -10.11
C LEU A 151 3.39 8.58 -10.61
N SER A 152 3.65 8.76 -11.91
CA SER A 152 4.99 8.62 -12.52
C SER A 152 5.87 9.85 -12.26
N SER A 153 5.27 11.02 -12.04
CA SER A 153 5.99 12.23 -11.66
C SER A 153 6.44 12.17 -10.19
N ASP A 154 7.72 12.41 -9.89
CA ASP A 154 8.27 12.47 -8.52
C ASP A 154 7.87 13.77 -7.76
N THR A 155 6.74 14.37 -8.14
CA THR A 155 6.21 15.59 -7.55
C THR A 155 5.52 15.31 -6.20
N MET A 156 4.83 14.17 -6.10
CA MET A 156 4.04 13.79 -4.91
C MET A 156 4.83 12.91 -3.93
N LYS A 157 5.42 13.57 -2.93
CA LYS A 157 6.27 12.92 -1.91
C LYS A 157 5.53 12.37 -0.70
N SER A 158 4.29 12.80 -0.43
CA SER A 158 3.51 12.28 0.70
C SER A 158 2.49 11.21 0.25
N PRO A 159 2.25 10.15 1.05
CA PRO A 159 1.21 9.16 0.75
C PRO A 159 -0.20 9.75 0.65
N LYS A 160 -0.45 10.88 1.32
CA LYS A 160 -1.75 11.57 1.29
C LYS A 160 -1.99 12.26 -0.05
N ASP A 161 -0.98 12.97 -0.58
CA ASP A 161 -1.11 13.70 -1.86
C ASP A 161 -1.27 12.71 -3.02
N ARG A 162 -0.50 11.61 -3.00
CA ARG A 162 -0.66 10.49 -3.93
C ARG A 162 -2.03 9.81 -3.81
N GLY A 163 -2.66 9.88 -2.63
CA GLY A 163 -4.04 9.45 -2.41
C GLY A 163 -5.06 10.38 -3.08
N SER A 164 -4.92 11.70 -2.92
CA SER A 164 -5.82 12.67 -3.57
C SER A 164 -5.77 12.66 -5.10
N ALA A 165 -4.67 12.19 -5.69
CA ALA A 165 -4.60 11.96 -7.15
C ALA A 165 -5.64 10.95 -7.68
N TYR A 166 -6.23 10.12 -6.80
CA TYR A 166 -7.31 9.20 -7.16
C TYR A 166 -8.71 9.83 -7.10
N ASP A 167 -8.89 11.02 -6.53
CA ASP A 167 -10.24 11.55 -6.33
C ASP A 167 -10.92 11.90 -7.68
N ASP A 168 -10.17 12.37 -8.67
CA ASP A 168 -10.69 12.62 -10.04
C ASP A 168 -11.22 11.35 -10.73
N ILE A 169 -10.47 10.24 -10.67
CA ILE A 169 -10.93 8.97 -11.26
C ILE A 169 -12.07 8.34 -10.44
N LEU A 170 -12.13 8.59 -9.14
CA LEU A 170 -13.22 8.13 -8.28
C LEU A 170 -14.52 8.87 -8.54
N ILE A 171 -14.47 10.17 -8.84
CA ILE A 171 -15.63 10.95 -9.29
C ILE A 171 -16.08 10.41 -10.66
N ALA A 172 -15.19 10.37 -11.65
CA ALA A 172 -15.53 9.90 -12.99
C ALA A 172 -16.09 8.46 -12.99
N SER A 173 -15.55 7.55 -12.18
CA SER A 173 -16.05 6.17 -12.10
C SER A 173 -17.35 6.03 -11.31
N GLN A 174 -17.62 6.93 -10.36
CA GLN A 174 -18.93 7.02 -9.70
C GLN A 174 -20.01 7.48 -10.70
N ASP A 175 -19.70 8.47 -11.55
CA ASP A 175 -20.62 8.94 -12.59
C ASP A 175 -21.04 7.81 -13.57
N VAL A 176 -20.11 6.91 -13.94
CA VAL A 176 -20.46 5.73 -14.76
C VAL A 176 -21.37 4.76 -14.00
N VAL A 177 -21.13 4.51 -12.70
CA VAL A 177 -21.99 3.63 -11.88
C VAL A 177 -23.40 4.21 -11.81
N ASP A 178 -23.54 5.51 -11.59
CA ASP A 178 -24.84 6.17 -11.45
C ASP A 178 -25.57 6.30 -12.80
N ALA A 179 -24.86 6.55 -13.92
CA ALA A 179 -25.41 6.46 -15.26
C ALA A 179 -25.91 5.03 -15.59
N THR A 180 -25.13 4.01 -15.25
CA THR A 180 -25.52 2.60 -15.46
C THR A 180 -26.71 2.20 -14.60
N LYS A 181 -26.78 2.71 -13.36
CA LYS A 181 -27.94 2.52 -12.48
C LYS A 181 -29.18 3.20 -13.07
N HIS A 182 -29.06 4.44 -13.56
CA HIS A 182 -30.16 5.17 -14.17
C HIS A 182 -30.73 4.44 -15.39
N ALA A 183 -29.87 3.91 -16.27
CA ALA A 183 -30.30 3.10 -17.42
C ALA A 183 -31.04 1.80 -17.02
N ILE A 184 -30.60 1.15 -15.93
CA ILE A 184 -31.32 -0.01 -15.36
C ILE A 184 -32.68 0.39 -14.79
N ASP A 185 -32.73 1.47 -14.00
CA ASP A 185 -33.96 1.97 -13.40
C ASP A 185 -34.97 2.42 -14.49
N GLU A 186 -34.51 2.98 -15.61
CA GLU A 186 -35.36 3.27 -16.79
C GLU A 186 -35.94 1.99 -17.40
N LEU A 187 -35.13 0.97 -17.73
CA LEU A 187 -35.65 -0.29 -18.29
C LEU A 187 -36.59 -1.03 -17.32
N VAL A 188 -36.35 -0.95 -16.01
CA VAL A 188 -37.29 -1.48 -15.00
C VAL A 188 -38.61 -0.71 -15.02
N SER A 189 -38.58 0.62 -15.18
CA SER A 189 -39.79 1.45 -15.31
C SER A 189 -40.59 1.16 -16.59
N GLU A 190 -39.92 0.73 -17.66
CA GLU A 190 -40.56 0.25 -18.90
C GLU A 190 -41.17 -1.16 -18.76
N GLY A 191 -40.98 -1.84 -17.63
CA GLY A 191 -41.48 -3.19 -17.37
C GLY A 191 -40.65 -4.29 -18.06
N VAL A 192 -39.41 -3.99 -18.48
CA VAL A 192 -38.52 -4.96 -19.13
C VAL A 192 -38.12 -6.04 -18.12
N GLY A 193 -38.50 -7.29 -18.40
CA GLY A 193 -38.17 -8.45 -17.57
C GLY A 193 -36.67 -8.72 -17.53
N GLN A 194 -36.18 -9.26 -16.41
CA GLN A 194 -34.74 -9.53 -16.21
C GLN A 194 -34.13 -10.56 -17.19
N SER A 195 -34.94 -11.26 -17.97
CA SER A 195 -34.49 -12.16 -19.04
C SER A 195 -34.19 -11.46 -20.38
N ASP A 196 -34.48 -10.15 -20.54
CA ASP A 196 -34.10 -9.42 -21.75
C ASP A 196 -32.57 -9.30 -21.86
N LYS A 197 -32.05 -9.49 -23.08
CA LYS A 197 -30.64 -9.29 -23.43
C LYS A 197 -30.15 -7.89 -23.04
N ARG A 198 -30.98 -6.86 -23.17
CA ARG A 198 -30.65 -5.45 -22.82
C ARG A 198 -30.53 -5.23 -21.31
N MET A 199 -31.34 -5.93 -20.52
CA MET A 199 -31.21 -5.90 -19.05
C MET A 199 -29.96 -6.68 -18.61
N GLN A 200 -29.71 -7.84 -19.23
CA GLN A 200 -28.52 -8.65 -18.93
C GLN A 200 -27.20 -7.96 -19.33
N SER A 201 -27.15 -7.23 -20.45
CA SER A 201 -25.99 -6.42 -20.83
C SER A 201 -25.72 -5.33 -19.79
N LEU A 202 -26.73 -4.54 -19.43
CA LEU A 202 -26.58 -3.49 -18.40
C LEU A 202 -26.21 -4.04 -17.01
N LEU A 203 -26.73 -5.21 -16.61
CA LEU A 203 -26.33 -5.86 -15.36
C LEU A 203 -24.85 -6.30 -15.38
N VAL A 204 -24.35 -6.83 -16.49
CA VAL A 204 -22.92 -7.16 -16.66
C VAL A 204 -22.07 -5.89 -16.65
N THR A 205 -22.47 -4.85 -17.38
CA THR A 205 -21.80 -3.53 -17.36
C THR A 205 -21.75 -2.95 -15.95
N ARG A 206 -22.86 -3.02 -15.20
CA ARG A 206 -22.92 -2.56 -13.80
C ARG A 206 -21.91 -3.30 -12.92
N THR A 207 -21.81 -4.63 -13.03
CA THR A 207 -20.84 -5.41 -12.25
C THR A 207 -19.40 -5.04 -12.61
N ALA A 208 -19.11 -4.88 -13.91
CA ALA A 208 -17.78 -4.49 -14.39
C ALA A 208 -17.36 -3.10 -13.87
N VAL A 209 -18.19 -2.08 -14.10
CA VAL A 209 -17.92 -0.70 -13.67
C VAL A 209 -17.86 -0.61 -12.14
N SER A 210 -18.73 -1.32 -11.41
CA SER A 210 -18.70 -1.34 -9.94
C SER A 210 -17.41 -1.99 -9.42
N TYR A 211 -16.94 -3.07 -10.05
CA TYR A 211 -15.68 -3.70 -9.72
C TYR A 211 -14.50 -2.75 -9.94
N ASP A 212 -14.44 -2.07 -11.09
CA ASP A 212 -13.37 -1.12 -11.41
C ASP A 212 -13.36 0.06 -10.43
N MET A 213 -14.53 0.63 -10.13
CA MET A 213 -14.68 1.73 -9.16
C MET A 213 -14.22 1.31 -7.75
N ILE A 214 -14.58 0.11 -7.28
CA ILE A 214 -14.07 -0.43 -6.01
C ILE A 214 -12.56 -0.70 -6.10
N GLY A 215 -12.06 -1.17 -7.25
CA GLY A 215 -10.64 -1.34 -7.54
C GLY A 215 -9.84 -0.04 -7.42
N TRP A 216 -10.39 1.09 -7.88
CA TRP A 216 -9.81 2.42 -7.70
C TRP A 216 -9.84 2.88 -6.24
N ARG A 217 -10.92 2.59 -5.49
CA ARG A 217 -10.99 2.88 -4.04
C ARG A 217 -9.93 2.12 -3.25
N ILE A 218 -9.71 0.85 -3.60
CA ILE A 218 -8.65 0.01 -3.03
C ILE A 218 -7.27 0.56 -3.43
N GLY A 219 -7.08 0.94 -4.69
CA GLY A 219 -5.87 1.58 -5.20
C GLY A 219 -5.45 2.83 -4.41
N ARG A 220 -6.39 3.75 -4.19
CA ARG A 220 -6.18 4.94 -3.34
C ARG A 220 -5.71 4.55 -1.94
N ASN A 221 -6.40 3.61 -1.30
CA ASN A 221 -6.08 3.18 0.06
C ASN A 221 -4.70 2.51 0.13
N ARG A 222 -4.32 1.67 -0.84
CA ARG A 222 -2.98 1.06 -0.98
C ARG A 222 -1.89 2.13 -1.04
N VAL A 223 -2.08 3.14 -1.90
CA VAL A 223 -1.14 4.26 -2.06
C VAL A 223 -1.02 5.10 -0.79
N MET A 224 -2.12 5.34 -0.08
CA MET A 224 -2.11 6.03 1.23
C MET A 224 -1.41 5.23 2.34
N VAL A 225 -1.42 3.89 2.27
CA VAL A 225 -0.73 3.01 3.22
C VAL A 225 0.80 3.10 3.06
N GLY A 226 1.33 3.46 1.89
CA GLY A 226 2.76 3.73 1.66
C GLY A 226 3.42 2.77 0.67
N GLN A 227 4.74 2.83 0.55
CA GLN A 227 5.48 2.08 -0.47
C GLN A 227 5.42 0.56 -0.21
N GLN A 228 5.21 -0.22 -1.29
CA GLN A 228 4.98 -1.68 -1.22
C GLN A 228 3.89 -2.04 -0.22
N ASP A 229 2.69 -1.45 -0.36
CA ASP A 229 1.56 -1.62 0.55
C ASP A 229 1.94 -1.46 2.04
N GLY A 230 2.87 -0.54 2.35
CA GLY A 230 3.30 -0.23 3.72
C GLY A 230 4.30 -1.19 4.35
N ILE A 231 4.92 -2.09 3.56
CA ILE A 231 5.97 -2.99 4.05
C ILE A 231 7.22 -2.19 4.48
N LEU A 232 7.71 -1.25 3.67
CA LEU A 232 9.01 -0.60 3.89
C LEU A 232 9.02 0.45 5.01
N ASP A 233 7.94 1.24 5.16
CA ASP A 233 7.89 2.44 6.01
C ASP A 233 8.26 2.22 7.50
N TYR A 234 8.08 1.00 8.02
CA TYR A 234 8.41 0.69 9.42
C TYR A 234 9.92 0.66 9.69
N VAL A 235 10.73 0.31 8.68
CA VAL A 235 12.18 0.10 8.84
C VAL A 235 12.92 1.40 9.12
N GLN A 236 12.38 2.55 8.71
CA GLN A 236 12.98 3.87 8.95
C GLN A 236 12.99 4.31 10.44
N SER A 237 12.38 3.55 11.36
CA SER A 237 12.48 3.81 12.81
C SER A 237 13.69 3.13 13.48
N PHE A 238 14.50 2.32 12.79
CA PHE A 238 15.74 1.81 13.36
C PHE A 238 16.86 2.83 13.17
N PRO A 239 17.66 3.18 14.21
CA PRO A 239 18.66 4.23 14.12
C PRO A 239 19.79 3.82 13.17
N SER A 240 19.78 4.41 11.96
CA SER A 240 20.87 4.22 11.00
C SER A 240 22.18 4.75 11.58
N LYS A 241 23.19 3.88 11.65
CA LYS A 241 24.47 4.18 12.30
C LYS A 241 25.32 5.10 11.42
N LYS A 242 25.66 6.27 11.95
CA LYS A 242 26.68 7.23 11.47
C LYS A 242 26.52 7.76 10.04
N GLY A 243 26.21 9.06 9.90
CA GLY A 243 26.47 9.77 8.65
C GLY A 243 25.96 11.21 8.56
N SER A 244 24.80 11.54 9.16
CA SER A 244 24.15 12.84 8.93
C SER A 244 23.82 13.58 10.23
N LYS A 245 24.21 14.86 10.30
CA LYS A 245 23.90 15.79 11.40
C LYS A 245 22.45 16.32 11.30
N LYS A 246 21.47 15.44 11.43
CA LYS A 246 20.09 15.81 11.77
C LYS A 246 19.56 14.80 12.76
N SER A 247 19.38 15.23 14.00
CA SER A 247 18.87 14.38 15.08
C SER A 247 17.42 13.97 14.75
N SER A 248 17.25 12.74 14.26
CA SER A 248 15.97 12.07 14.20
C SER A 248 15.49 11.83 15.63
N LYS A 249 14.83 12.85 16.20
CA LYS A 249 14.21 12.79 17.51
C LYS A 249 13.23 11.62 17.49
N ASP A 250 13.51 10.58 18.28
CA ASP A 250 12.70 9.36 18.30
C ASP A 250 11.24 9.73 18.51
N GLU A 251 10.37 9.35 17.56
CA GLU A 251 8.97 9.73 17.67
C GLU A 251 8.38 9.11 18.95
N PRO A 252 7.62 9.87 19.76
CA PRO A 252 7.03 9.33 20.97
C PRO A 252 6.14 8.13 20.63
N THR A 253 6.18 7.08 21.45
CA THR A 253 5.49 5.80 21.26
C THR A 253 4.04 5.98 20.82
N GLY A 254 3.32 6.94 21.40
CA GLY A 254 1.93 7.27 21.02
C GLY A 254 1.75 7.72 19.57
N ARG A 255 2.69 8.47 18.97
CA ARG A 255 2.65 8.86 17.54
C ARG A 255 2.97 7.68 16.63
N LYS A 256 3.93 6.82 17.00
CA LYS A 256 4.24 5.59 16.26
C LYS A 256 3.00 4.67 16.23
N LEU A 257 2.32 4.51 17.37
CA LEU A 257 1.07 3.75 17.49
C LEU A 257 -0.11 4.40 16.73
N ALA A 258 -0.23 5.72 16.72
CA ALA A 258 -1.26 6.43 15.95
C ALA A 258 -1.12 6.16 14.43
N LYS A 259 0.10 6.31 13.87
CA LYS A 259 0.37 5.99 12.46
C LYS A 259 0.07 4.51 12.12
N LEU A 260 0.40 3.58 13.01
CA LEU A 260 0.07 2.16 12.82
C LEU A 260 -1.46 1.93 12.86
N ARG A 261 -2.20 2.64 13.72
CA ARG A 261 -3.66 2.60 13.79
C ARG A 261 -4.30 3.17 12.51
N GLU A 262 -3.79 4.28 11.98
CA GLU A 262 -4.24 4.85 10.71
C GLU A 262 -4.08 3.84 9.56
N LYS A 263 -2.92 3.17 9.48
CA LYS A 263 -2.71 2.08 8.50
C LYS A 263 -3.67 0.91 8.69
N VAL A 264 -3.95 0.49 9.94
CA VAL A 264 -4.95 -0.55 10.23
C VAL A 264 -6.35 -0.16 9.73
N VAL A 265 -6.77 1.09 9.90
CA VAL A 265 -8.04 1.60 9.38
C VAL A 265 -8.08 1.55 7.85
N LEU A 266 -6.99 1.88 7.16
CA LEU A 266 -6.90 1.78 5.70
C LEU A 266 -7.00 0.32 5.21
N TYR A 267 -6.34 -0.63 5.89
CA TYR A 267 -6.52 -2.06 5.55
C TYR A 267 -7.94 -2.55 5.82
N ASP A 268 -8.59 -2.11 6.89
CA ASP A 268 -9.99 -2.47 7.15
C ASP A 268 -10.94 -1.91 6.09
N ALA A 269 -10.71 -0.69 5.60
CA ALA A 269 -11.44 -0.14 4.46
C ALA A 269 -11.17 -0.93 3.17
N ILE A 270 -9.95 -1.43 2.94
CA ILE A 270 -9.64 -2.32 1.80
C ILE A 270 -10.38 -3.67 1.95
N LEU A 271 -10.33 -4.31 3.12
CA LEU A 271 -10.99 -5.59 3.36
C LEU A 271 -12.51 -5.49 3.20
N GLN A 272 -13.14 -4.42 3.72
CA GLN A 272 -14.55 -4.14 3.49
C GLN A 272 -14.87 -3.91 2.01
N SER A 273 -13.98 -3.21 1.29
CA SER A 273 -14.12 -2.99 -0.15
C SER A 273 -14.08 -4.32 -0.92
N VAL A 274 -13.13 -5.21 -0.61
CA VAL A 274 -13.05 -6.55 -1.21
C VAL A 274 -14.29 -7.41 -0.88
N GLU A 275 -14.87 -7.28 0.31
CA GLU A 275 -16.11 -7.99 0.65
C GLU A 275 -17.29 -7.48 -0.17
N SER A 276 -17.42 -6.15 -0.35
CA SER A 276 -18.49 -5.54 -1.16
C SER A 276 -18.45 -5.96 -2.65
N ILE A 277 -17.29 -6.40 -3.16
CA ILE A 277 -17.20 -6.99 -4.51
C ILE A 277 -17.92 -8.34 -4.58
N LYS A 278 -17.88 -9.15 -3.52
CA LYS A 278 -18.56 -10.46 -3.49
C LYS A 278 -20.08 -10.33 -3.47
N GLU A 279 -20.58 -9.20 -3.00
CA GLU A 279 -22.01 -8.84 -2.99
C GLU A 279 -22.51 -8.37 -4.38
N LEU A 280 -21.63 -8.14 -5.36
CA LEU A 280 -22.03 -7.72 -6.71
C LEU A 280 -22.73 -8.86 -7.48
N PRO A 281 -23.76 -8.54 -8.27
CA PRO A 281 -24.52 -9.54 -9.00
C PRO A 281 -23.63 -10.29 -10.02
N GLY A 282 -23.74 -11.62 -10.01
CA GLY A 282 -22.94 -12.51 -10.87
C GLY A 282 -21.57 -12.90 -10.31
N VAL A 283 -20.97 -12.13 -9.37
CA VAL A 283 -19.69 -12.50 -8.74
C VAL A 283 -19.83 -13.77 -7.88
N ALA A 284 -20.98 -13.93 -7.23
CA ALA A 284 -21.31 -15.13 -6.46
C ALA A 284 -21.38 -16.43 -7.29
N ALA A 285 -21.43 -16.36 -8.63
CA ALA A 285 -21.50 -17.52 -9.52
C ALA A 285 -20.15 -17.91 -10.16
N ASP A 286 -19.13 -17.06 -10.10
CA ASP A 286 -17.79 -17.34 -10.65
C ASP A 286 -16.86 -17.80 -9.52
N SER A 287 -16.64 -19.12 -9.42
CA SER A 287 -15.75 -19.70 -8.41
C SER A 287 -14.29 -19.25 -8.58
N THR A 288 -13.84 -18.99 -9.81
CA THR A 288 -12.46 -18.54 -10.06
C THR A 288 -12.25 -17.14 -9.51
N LEU A 289 -13.20 -16.24 -9.73
CA LEU A 289 -13.20 -14.90 -9.17
C LEU A 289 -13.32 -14.91 -7.64
N GLN A 290 -14.10 -15.82 -7.06
CA GLN A 290 -14.17 -15.97 -5.60
C GLN A 290 -12.84 -16.41 -4.99
N GLU A 291 -12.13 -17.36 -5.60
CA GLU A 291 -10.82 -17.80 -5.15
C GLU A 291 -9.78 -16.67 -5.28
N GLU A 292 -9.75 -15.95 -6.41
CA GLU A 292 -8.92 -14.76 -6.61
C GLU A 292 -9.18 -13.68 -5.55
N LEU A 293 -10.45 -13.36 -5.27
CA LEU A 293 -10.85 -12.38 -4.24
C LEU A 293 -10.52 -12.87 -2.82
N GLY A 294 -10.67 -14.17 -2.54
CA GLY A 294 -10.29 -14.78 -1.26
C GLY A 294 -8.79 -14.74 -1.01
N ALA A 295 -7.99 -14.90 -2.07
CA ALA A 295 -6.53 -14.78 -2.01
C ALA A 295 -6.09 -13.31 -1.84
N LYS A 296 -6.66 -12.38 -2.63
CA LYS A 296 -6.45 -10.92 -2.49
C LYS A 296 -6.87 -10.42 -1.09
N TYR A 297 -7.99 -10.90 -0.54
CA TYR A 297 -8.41 -10.64 0.84
C TYR A 297 -7.39 -11.17 1.88
N SER A 298 -6.90 -12.40 1.69
CA SER A 298 -5.91 -13.00 2.59
C SER A 298 -4.56 -12.27 2.58
N TYR A 299 -4.16 -11.71 1.44
CA TYR A 299 -2.99 -10.83 1.32
C TYR A 299 -3.14 -9.54 2.16
N PHE A 300 -4.21 -8.78 1.98
CA PHE A 300 -4.45 -7.57 2.79
C PHE A 300 -4.68 -7.89 4.28
N GLN A 301 -5.25 -9.05 4.61
CA GLN A 301 -5.37 -9.51 5.98
C GLN A 301 -3.98 -9.82 6.60
N ALA A 302 -3.03 -10.36 5.84
CA ALA A 302 -1.65 -10.54 6.30
C ALA A 302 -0.95 -9.21 6.59
N LEU A 303 -1.12 -8.20 5.72
CA LEU A 303 -0.62 -6.83 5.93
C LEU A 303 -1.22 -6.14 7.17
N LYS A 304 -2.52 -6.35 7.42
CA LYS A 304 -3.18 -5.91 8.67
C LYS A 304 -2.54 -6.58 9.89
N CYS A 305 -2.40 -7.91 9.87
CA CYS A 305 -1.76 -8.68 10.96
C CYS A 305 -0.31 -8.22 11.22
N LEU A 306 0.47 -7.97 10.18
CA LEU A 306 1.83 -7.41 10.27
C LEU A 306 1.84 -6.04 10.96
N THR A 307 0.91 -5.17 10.61
CA THR A 307 0.82 -3.81 11.17
C THR A 307 0.40 -3.82 12.64
N ILE A 308 -0.46 -4.76 13.05
CA ILE A 308 -0.80 -5.01 14.47
C ILE A 308 0.40 -5.67 15.20
N ALA A 309 1.13 -6.59 14.57
CA ALA A 309 2.34 -7.15 15.18
C ALA A 309 3.40 -6.07 15.48
N ARG A 310 3.58 -5.12 14.55
CA ARG A 310 4.43 -3.93 14.74
C ARG A 310 3.99 -3.07 15.92
N SER A 311 2.69 -2.94 16.19
CA SER A 311 2.21 -2.18 17.36
C SER A 311 2.55 -2.91 18.68
N HIS A 312 2.44 -4.24 18.73
CA HIS A 312 2.90 -5.04 19.88
C HIS A 312 4.42 -5.02 20.07
N ALA A 313 5.20 -4.96 18.99
CA ALA A 313 6.66 -4.78 19.05
C ALA A 313 7.04 -3.41 19.65
N VAL A 314 6.32 -2.34 19.28
CA VAL A 314 6.47 -1.00 19.87
C VAL A 314 6.06 -0.94 21.35
N LEU A 315 5.14 -1.81 21.78
CA LEU A 315 4.74 -2.01 23.18
C LEU A 315 5.59 -3.03 23.95
N SER A 316 6.73 -3.48 23.38
CA SER A 316 7.65 -4.45 23.99
C SER A 316 7.00 -5.78 24.41
N ASN A 317 5.95 -6.22 23.71
CA ASN A 317 5.33 -7.53 23.90
C ASN A 317 5.69 -8.48 22.74
N PRO A 318 6.84 -9.18 22.81
CA PRO A 318 7.32 -10.01 21.69
C PRO A 318 6.45 -11.26 21.50
N LYS A 319 5.79 -11.77 22.54
CA LYS A 319 4.94 -12.98 22.47
C LYS A 319 3.70 -12.75 21.61
N SER A 320 2.98 -11.65 21.84
CA SER A 320 1.82 -11.28 21.00
C SER A 320 2.24 -10.89 19.58
N ALA A 321 3.38 -10.23 19.40
CA ALA A 321 3.92 -9.91 18.09
C ALA A 321 4.25 -11.18 17.27
N LEU A 322 4.91 -12.17 17.88
CA LEU A 322 5.23 -13.46 17.25
C LEU A 322 3.96 -14.20 16.80
N ALA A 323 2.95 -14.30 17.66
CA ALA A 323 1.68 -14.97 17.33
C ALA A 323 0.98 -14.33 16.12
N LEU A 324 0.95 -12.99 16.05
CA LEU A 324 0.40 -12.25 14.93
C LEU A 324 1.21 -12.43 13.64
N LEU A 325 2.54 -12.55 13.73
CA LEU A 325 3.41 -12.81 12.58
C LEU A 325 3.28 -14.24 12.04
N SER A 326 3.08 -15.25 12.91
CA SER A 326 2.74 -16.62 12.46
C SER A 326 1.48 -16.60 11.61
N ARG A 327 0.40 -16.02 12.15
CA ARG A 327 -0.89 -15.87 11.46
C ARG A 327 -0.77 -15.05 10.16
N ALA A 328 0.03 -13.99 10.15
CA ALA A 328 0.30 -13.22 8.93
C ALA A 328 1.03 -14.05 7.88
N THR A 329 2.05 -14.81 8.29
CA THR A 329 2.81 -15.70 7.40
C THR A 329 1.90 -16.77 6.81
N GLU A 330 1.14 -17.49 7.64
CA GLU A 330 0.16 -18.52 7.23
C GLU A 330 -0.78 -17.99 6.13
N LYS A 331 -1.45 -16.85 6.40
CA LYS A 331 -2.34 -16.19 5.43
C LYS A 331 -1.64 -15.75 4.15
N CYS A 332 -0.41 -15.25 4.26
CA CYS A 332 0.38 -14.88 3.09
C CYS A 332 0.79 -16.10 2.27
N THR A 333 1.12 -17.25 2.88
CA THR A 333 1.40 -18.49 2.14
C THR A 333 0.19 -18.96 1.33
N SER A 334 -1.00 -19.01 1.95
CA SER A 334 -2.23 -19.39 1.25
C SER A 334 -2.51 -18.45 0.07
N ALA A 335 -2.45 -17.14 0.31
CA ALA A 335 -2.62 -16.13 -0.75
C ALA A 335 -1.60 -16.32 -1.87
N ASN A 336 -0.31 -16.48 -1.55
CA ASN A 336 0.76 -16.63 -2.53
C ASN A 336 0.58 -17.87 -3.41
N SER A 337 0.16 -19.01 -2.84
CA SER A 337 -0.12 -20.23 -3.61
C SER A 337 -1.27 -20.09 -4.60
N GLN A 338 -2.27 -19.26 -4.28
CA GLN A 338 -3.42 -18.99 -5.16
C GLN A 338 -3.07 -17.91 -6.20
N LEU A 339 -2.37 -16.84 -5.81
CA LEU A 339 -1.90 -15.80 -6.74
C LEU A 339 -0.88 -16.36 -7.74
N SER A 340 -0.02 -17.31 -7.36
CA SER A 340 0.93 -17.94 -8.30
C SER A 340 0.29 -18.76 -9.41
N LEU A 341 -1.00 -19.11 -9.27
CA LEU A 341 -1.80 -19.81 -10.28
C LEU A 341 -2.63 -18.84 -11.14
N SER A 342 -2.75 -17.58 -10.73
CA SER A 342 -3.50 -16.56 -11.47
C SER A 342 -2.70 -16.04 -12.67
N MET A 343 -3.36 -15.88 -13.82
CA MET A 343 -2.79 -15.30 -15.03
C MET A 343 -2.78 -13.77 -15.05
N ASP A 344 -3.09 -13.08 -13.93
CA ASP A 344 -3.00 -11.62 -13.75
C ASP A 344 -1.52 -11.12 -13.86
N THR A 345 -0.96 -11.20 -15.07
CA THR A 345 0.37 -10.74 -15.47
C THR A 345 0.33 -9.31 -16.03
N MET A 346 -0.60 -8.51 -15.52
CA MET A 346 -0.66 -7.08 -15.85
C MET A 346 0.60 -6.37 -15.32
N THR A 347 1.19 -5.57 -16.19
CA THR A 347 2.52 -5.00 -16.00
C THR A 347 2.55 -3.91 -14.93
N THR A 348 3.73 -3.70 -14.34
CA THR A 348 4.05 -2.73 -13.28
C THR A 348 3.86 -1.25 -13.67
N THR A 349 3.26 -0.97 -14.83
CA THR A 349 3.06 0.37 -15.39
C THR A 349 1.65 0.90 -15.10
N SER A 350 0.69 0.02 -14.76
CA SER A 350 -0.65 0.45 -14.35
C SER A 350 -0.62 1.03 -12.93
N PRO A 351 -1.36 2.11 -12.64
CA PRO A 351 -1.52 2.60 -11.28
C PRO A 351 -2.05 1.52 -10.32
N PRO A 352 -1.61 1.49 -9.04
CA PRO A 352 -2.08 0.53 -8.05
C PRO A 352 -3.61 0.51 -7.97
N ASN A 353 -4.19 -0.67 -8.12
CA ASN A 353 -5.62 -0.97 -8.02
C ASN A 353 -5.82 -2.25 -7.18
N LEU A 354 -6.86 -3.04 -7.42
CA LEU A 354 -7.09 -4.33 -6.75
C LEU A 354 -6.14 -5.46 -7.19
N ILE A 355 -5.39 -5.29 -8.30
CA ILE A 355 -4.43 -6.29 -8.76
C ILE A 355 -3.23 -6.31 -7.81
N VAL A 356 -2.98 -7.45 -7.20
CA VAL A 356 -1.78 -7.74 -6.41
C VAL A 356 -0.93 -8.68 -7.25
N THR A 357 0.29 -8.27 -7.56
CA THR A 357 1.19 -9.06 -8.39
C THR A 357 1.80 -10.23 -7.61
N PRO A 358 2.12 -11.37 -8.27
CA PRO A 358 2.79 -12.49 -7.60
C PRO A 358 4.17 -12.12 -6.99
N SER A 359 4.83 -11.08 -7.52
CA SER A 359 6.07 -10.55 -6.94
C SER A 359 5.82 -9.78 -5.64
N GLU A 360 4.75 -8.98 -5.54
CA GLU A 360 4.34 -8.33 -4.29
C GLU A 360 3.98 -9.34 -3.19
N SER A 361 3.27 -10.42 -3.53
CA SER A 361 2.96 -11.49 -2.56
C SER A 361 4.20 -12.26 -2.11
N GLN A 362 5.12 -12.57 -3.03
CA GLN A 362 6.37 -13.25 -2.70
C GLN A 362 7.32 -12.35 -1.88
N ASN A 363 7.37 -11.05 -2.16
CA ASN A 363 8.12 -10.06 -1.38
C ASN A 363 7.57 -9.95 0.04
N LEU A 364 6.25 -9.87 0.20
CA LEU A 364 5.60 -9.86 1.52
C LEU A 364 5.87 -11.16 2.29
N LEU A 365 5.78 -12.32 1.64
CA LEU A 365 6.04 -13.62 2.25
C LEU A 365 7.49 -13.70 2.76
N THR A 366 8.46 -13.30 1.94
CA THR A 366 9.88 -13.28 2.30
C THR A 366 10.15 -12.34 3.48
N TYR A 367 9.55 -11.15 3.46
CA TYR A 367 9.63 -10.19 4.57
C TYR A 367 9.05 -10.76 5.86
N LEU A 368 7.84 -11.33 5.82
CA LEU A 368 7.17 -11.96 6.96
C LEU A 368 7.97 -13.11 7.55
N GLN A 369 8.55 -13.97 6.71
CA GLN A 369 9.43 -15.06 7.18
C GLN A 369 10.65 -14.51 7.92
N SER A 370 11.32 -13.47 7.39
CA SER A 370 12.46 -12.85 8.09
C SER A 370 12.08 -12.23 9.44
N GLU A 371 10.95 -11.52 9.47
CA GLU A 371 10.46 -10.81 10.65
C GLU A 371 9.94 -11.80 11.73
N LEU A 372 9.41 -12.94 11.31
CA LEU A 372 8.99 -14.05 12.16
C LEU A 372 10.19 -14.73 12.83
N GLN A 373 11.28 -14.98 12.10
CA GLN A 373 12.52 -15.52 12.71
C GLN A 373 13.14 -14.50 13.69
N ARG A 374 13.12 -13.20 13.34
CA ARG A 374 13.55 -12.13 14.24
C ARG A 374 12.76 -12.13 15.55
N HIS A 375 11.44 -12.29 15.50
CA HIS A 375 10.61 -12.33 16.70
C HIS A 375 10.71 -13.65 17.47
N ARG A 376 11.00 -14.79 16.83
CA ARG A 376 11.37 -16.03 17.54
C ARG A 376 12.60 -15.81 18.41
N ALA A 377 13.67 -15.23 17.85
CA ALA A 377 14.87 -14.90 18.61
C ALA A 377 14.59 -13.90 19.76
N LEU A 378 13.76 -12.86 19.52
CA LEU A 378 13.37 -11.93 20.59
C LEU A 378 12.52 -12.57 21.69
N VAL A 379 11.62 -13.49 21.37
CA VAL A 379 10.85 -14.23 22.38
C VAL A 379 11.76 -15.14 23.20
N GLU A 380 12.76 -15.77 22.58
CA GLU A 380 13.74 -16.58 23.30
C GLU A 380 14.60 -15.75 24.25
N ILE A 381 15.15 -14.63 23.78
CA ILE A 381 15.88 -13.66 24.62
C ILE A 381 14.98 -13.14 25.77
N PHE A 382 13.72 -12.85 25.49
CA PHE A 382 12.76 -12.41 26.50
C PHE A 382 12.44 -13.51 27.52
N ASN A 383 12.34 -14.78 27.10
CA ASN A 383 12.14 -15.90 28.01
C ASN A 383 13.37 -16.07 28.90
N LEU A 384 14.59 -16.13 28.33
CA LEU A 384 15.85 -16.28 29.06
C LEU A 384 16.08 -15.16 30.09
N THR A 385 15.77 -13.91 29.73
CA THR A 385 15.84 -12.75 30.66
C THR A 385 14.68 -12.67 31.66
N SER A 386 13.63 -13.48 31.49
CA SER A 386 12.52 -13.61 32.45
C SER A 386 12.71 -14.79 33.41
N THR A 387 13.42 -15.85 33.00
CA THR A 387 13.78 -17.00 33.85
C THR A 387 15.10 -16.80 34.60
N SER A 388 15.97 -15.89 34.17
CA SER A 388 17.09 -15.45 35.01
C SER A 388 16.54 -14.80 36.29
N SER A 389 16.86 -15.41 37.43
CA SER A 389 16.17 -15.16 38.70
C SER A 389 16.24 -13.68 39.11
N LYS A 390 15.09 -13.11 39.49
CA LYS A 390 15.04 -11.76 40.07
C LYS A 390 15.88 -11.75 41.36
N PRO A 391 16.86 -10.82 41.51
CA PRO A 391 17.71 -10.78 42.70
C PRO A 391 16.87 -10.29 43.89
N GLY A 392 16.34 -11.23 44.68
CA GLY A 392 15.56 -10.93 45.88
C GLY A 392 14.53 -11.97 46.34
N ASN A 393 14.35 -13.10 45.65
CA ASN A 393 13.28 -14.06 46.00
C ASN A 393 13.71 -15.50 46.29
N GLU A 394 15.00 -15.79 46.37
CA GLU A 394 15.50 -17.08 46.87
C GLU A 394 16.54 -16.86 47.97
N ASN A 395 16.38 -17.60 49.08
CA ASN A 395 17.27 -17.59 50.24
C ASN A 395 18.57 -18.38 49.96
N THR A 396 19.19 -18.16 48.81
CA THR A 396 20.52 -18.64 48.50
C THR A 396 21.52 -17.54 48.87
N HIS A 397 22.61 -17.90 49.56
CA HIS A 397 23.62 -16.94 49.99
C HIS A 397 24.33 -16.33 48.77
N GLN A 398 23.82 -15.18 48.30
CA GLN A 398 24.46 -14.44 47.22
C GLN A 398 25.80 -13.90 47.72
N LYS A 399 26.86 -14.08 46.92
CA LYS A 399 28.16 -13.47 47.17
C LYS A 399 27.99 -11.94 47.20
N PRO A 400 28.76 -11.22 48.05
CA PRO A 400 28.74 -9.77 48.03
C PRO A 400 29.23 -9.25 46.67
N LEU A 401 28.72 -8.09 46.24
CA LEU A 401 29.00 -7.52 44.93
C LEU A 401 30.50 -7.38 44.62
N VAL A 402 31.32 -7.12 45.66
CA VAL A 402 32.79 -7.02 45.55
C VAL A 402 33.46 -8.30 45.01
N GLU A 403 32.89 -9.48 45.26
CA GLU A 403 33.39 -10.76 44.74
C GLU A 403 32.93 -11.04 43.30
N SER A 404 31.78 -10.48 42.89
CA SER A 404 31.18 -10.69 41.57
C SER A 404 31.44 -9.55 40.58
N LEU A 405 32.41 -8.66 40.85
CA LEU A 405 32.75 -7.52 39.95
C LEU A 405 33.20 -7.96 38.55
N ASN A 406 33.69 -9.20 38.41
CA ASN A 406 34.10 -9.79 37.14
C ASN A 406 32.92 -10.40 36.34
N GLU A 407 31.73 -10.51 36.94
CA GLU A 407 30.55 -11.13 36.35
C GLU A 407 29.56 -10.06 35.86
N TYR A 408 29.12 -10.15 34.60
CA TYR A 408 28.12 -9.22 34.08
C TYR A 408 26.72 -9.56 34.62
N PRO A 409 26.00 -8.61 35.27
CA PRO A 409 24.66 -8.87 35.78
C PRO A 409 23.67 -9.00 34.61
N ALA A 410 23.36 -10.24 34.22
CA ALA A 410 22.48 -10.55 33.08
C ALA A 410 21.09 -9.87 33.14
N ASN A 411 20.61 -9.58 34.36
CA ASN A 411 19.34 -8.90 34.62
C ASN A 411 19.41 -7.37 34.49
N GLY A 412 20.60 -6.77 34.33
CA GLY A 412 20.83 -5.32 34.38
C GLY A 412 20.60 -4.67 35.75
N VAL A 413 20.14 -5.43 36.75
CA VAL A 413 19.91 -5.00 38.12
C VAL A 413 21.06 -5.50 38.99
N VAL A 414 21.74 -4.57 39.64
CA VAL A 414 22.78 -4.83 40.65
C VAL A 414 22.13 -4.76 42.04
N ASP A 415 22.34 -5.76 42.90
CA ASP A 415 21.94 -5.61 44.30
C ASP A 415 22.90 -4.64 45.02
N LEU A 416 22.35 -3.53 45.49
CA LEU A 416 23.07 -2.51 46.25
C LEU A 416 22.94 -2.72 47.77
N LYS A 417 22.27 -3.78 48.23
CA LYS A 417 22.14 -4.11 49.66
C LYS A 417 23.32 -4.96 50.14
N ASN A 418 23.75 -5.94 49.35
CA ASN A 418 24.87 -6.83 49.67
C ASN A 418 26.18 -6.41 48.96
N LEU A 419 26.67 -5.19 49.21
CA LEU A 419 27.87 -4.67 48.55
C LEU A 419 29.17 -5.38 49.01
N VAL A 420 29.31 -5.55 50.32
CA VAL A 420 30.50 -6.09 51.00
C VAL A 420 30.04 -6.84 52.26
N THR A 421 30.67 -7.96 52.58
CA THR A 421 30.45 -8.68 53.84
C THR A 421 30.90 -7.82 55.02
N TYR A 422 29.94 -7.33 55.82
CA TYR A 422 30.20 -6.56 57.05
C TYR A 422 29.50 -7.20 58.27
N PRO A 423 30.19 -7.41 59.41
CA PRO A 423 31.63 -7.18 59.63
C PRO A 423 32.50 -8.11 58.75
N PRO A 424 33.74 -7.70 58.43
CA PRO A 424 34.63 -8.50 57.60
C PRO A 424 34.97 -9.83 58.29
N LYS A 425 34.88 -10.92 57.54
CA LYS A 425 35.27 -12.25 58.01
C LYS A 425 36.78 -12.43 57.80
N MET A 426 37.42 -13.13 58.73
CA MET A 426 38.83 -13.52 58.60
C MET A 426 38.96 -14.60 57.53
N GLU A 427 39.68 -14.30 56.45
CA GLU A 427 39.93 -15.23 55.35
C GLU A 427 41.42 -15.56 55.25
N VAL A 428 41.73 -16.79 54.88
CA VAL A 428 43.12 -17.23 54.67
C VAL A 428 43.64 -16.70 53.33
N VAL A 429 44.34 -15.56 53.38
CA VAL A 429 45.03 -15.02 52.20
C VAL A 429 46.22 -15.93 51.86
N PRO A 430 46.27 -16.55 50.67
CA PRO A 430 47.43 -17.33 50.26
C PRO A 430 48.61 -16.38 50.04
N VAL A 431 49.58 -16.42 50.96
CA VAL A 431 50.87 -15.74 50.77
C VAL A 431 51.53 -16.36 49.55
N LYS A 432 51.96 -15.51 48.59
CA LYS A 432 52.64 -15.97 47.37
C LYS A 432 53.81 -16.89 47.78
N PRO A 433 53.85 -18.15 47.32
CA PRO A 433 54.93 -19.05 47.70
C PRO A 433 56.27 -18.47 47.23
N LEU A 434 57.31 -18.63 48.06
CA LEU A 434 58.68 -18.23 47.74
C LEU A 434 59.18 -19.09 46.58
N PHE A 435 59.09 -18.53 45.37
CA PHE A 435 59.62 -19.14 44.16
C PHE A 435 60.99 -18.51 43.89
N PHE A 436 62.05 -19.25 44.16
CA PHE A 436 63.41 -18.85 43.81
C PHE A 436 63.65 -19.19 42.34
N ASP A 437 64.11 -18.21 41.56
CA ASP A 437 64.60 -18.45 40.22
C ASP A 437 65.98 -19.13 40.30
N ALA A 438 65.97 -20.45 40.47
CA ALA A 438 67.18 -21.26 40.53
C ALA A 438 67.95 -21.25 39.19
N ALA A 439 67.29 -20.98 38.06
CA ALA A 439 67.92 -20.97 36.75
C ALA A 439 68.89 -19.79 36.60
N TRP A 440 68.61 -18.65 37.26
CA TRP A 440 69.51 -17.49 37.31
C TRP A 440 70.91 -17.84 37.81
N ASN A 441 71.04 -18.79 38.75
CA ASN A 441 72.32 -19.24 39.31
C ASN A 441 73.19 -20.04 38.31
N TYR A 442 72.64 -20.41 37.16
CA TYR A 442 73.31 -21.20 36.11
C TYR A 442 73.48 -20.42 34.79
N ILE A 443 73.23 -19.09 34.78
CA ILE A 443 73.46 -18.24 33.62
C ILE A 443 74.94 -17.81 33.58
N ASP A 444 75.80 -18.71 33.11
CA ASP A 444 77.20 -18.41 32.82
C ASP A 444 77.39 -17.95 31.36
N TYR A 445 78.12 -16.85 31.18
CA TYR A 445 78.53 -16.39 29.85
C TYR A 445 79.80 -17.15 29.41
N PRO A 446 79.81 -17.77 28.22
CA PRO A 446 81.00 -18.48 27.73
C PRO A 446 82.16 -17.49 27.55
N GLY A 447 83.22 -17.68 28.34
CA GLY A 447 84.41 -16.83 28.36
C GLY A 447 84.75 -16.19 29.71
N ARG A 448 83.86 -16.24 30.72
CA ARG A 448 84.22 -15.89 32.11
C ARG A 448 84.57 -17.14 32.90
N ALA A 449 85.87 -17.42 33.04
CA ALA A 449 86.34 -18.28 34.10
C ALA A 449 86.20 -17.52 35.43
N VAL A 450 85.13 -17.81 36.19
CA VAL A 450 85.06 -17.40 37.59
C VAL A 450 85.93 -18.37 38.38
N GLU A 451 87.02 -17.87 38.95
CA GLU A 451 87.83 -18.63 39.89
C GLU A 451 86.95 -19.06 41.07
N LYS A 452 86.86 -20.37 41.31
CA LYS A 452 86.13 -20.91 42.46
C LYS A 452 86.73 -20.33 43.75
N PRO A 453 85.94 -19.74 44.66
CA PRO A 453 86.40 -19.47 46.01
C PRO A 453 86.83 -20.78 46.65
N ILE A 454 88.09 -20.81 47.09
CA ILE A 454 88.79 -22.00 47.59
C ILE A 454 88.03 -22.62 48.77
N GLU A 455 87.82 -23.94 48.70
CA GLU A 455 87.41 -24.77 49.84
C GLU A 455 88.40 -24.56 50.99
N ARG A 456 87.91 -24.07 52.14
CA ARG A 456 88.68 -24.12 53.40
C ARG A 456 88.14 -25.27 54.24
N THR A 457 89.01 -26.25 54.37
CA THR A 457 88.88 -27.51 55.11
C THR A 457 88.41 -27.34 56.55
N ASP A 458 87.75 -28.37 57.04
CA ASP A 458 87.24 -28.53 58.40
C ASP A 458 88.35 -28.43 59.47
N VAL A 459 87.99 -27.86 60.62
CA VAL A 459 88.63 -28.11 61.91
C VAL A 459 87.53 -28.13 62.98
N GLU A 460 87.34 -29.27 63.62
CA GLU A 460 86.58 -29.39 64.88
C GLU A 460 87.46 -28.88 66.04
N GLU A 461 86.91 -28.09 66.97
CA GLU A 461 86.85 -28.43 68.41
C GLU A 461 86.31 -27.29 69.32
N GLU A 462 85.57 -27.74 70.32
CA GLU A 462 85.35 -27.22 71.69
C GLU A 462 84.90 -25.77 72.02
N THR A 463 83.75 -25.78 72.70
CA THR A 463 83.24 -24.88 73.77
C THR A 463 84.23 -24.05 74.60
N LYS A 464 83.91 -22.74 74.77
CA LYS A 464 83.73 -22.01 76.05
C LYS A 464 83.21 -20.58 75.78
N GLU A 465 82.03 -20.22 76.28
CA GLU A 465 81.76 -19.52 77.55
C GLU A 465 82.05 -17.99 77.56
N THR A 466 80.94 -17.23 77.58
CA THR A 466 80.63 -16.16 78.57
C THR A 466 81.18 -14.73 78.38
N GLU A 467 80.23 -13.79 78.23
CA GLU A 467 80.28 -12.33 78.54
C GLU A 467 81.29 -11.44 77.74
N SER A 468 81.09 -10.14 77.54
CA SER A 468 80.27 -9.12 78.22
C SER A 468 79.76 -8.00 77.27
N GLN A 469 78.80 -7.18 77.75
CA GLN A 469 78.18 -6.02 77.06
C GLN A 469 79.07 -4.74 77.14
N PRO A 470 78.54 -3.50 76.90
CA PRO A 470 78.14 -2.81 75.66
C PRO A 470 79.05 -1.55 75.46
N PRO A 471 78.65 -0.27 75.24
CA PRO A 471 77.50 0.37 74.55
C PRO A 471 77.91 1.52 73.56
N GLN A 472 76.92 2.33 73.10
CA GLN A 472 77.00 3.70 72.52
C GLN A 472 77.46 3.84 71.04
N GLN A 473 76.94 4.76 70.22
CA GLN A 473 75.84 5.75 70.37
C GLN A 473 75.25 6.15 69.00
N GLN A 474 73.98 6.58 69.00
CA GLN A 474 73.31 7.66 68.20
C GLN A 474 73.94 8.12 66.84
N GLN A 475 73.17 8.45 65.79
CA GLN A 475 72.14 9.51 65.82
C GLN A 475 71.21 9.50 64.57
N GLN A 476 70.08 10.20 64.67
CA GLN A 476 68.99 10.29 63.68
C GLN A 476 69.24 11.35 62.58
N LYS A 477 68.57 11.24 61.42
CA LYS A 477 67.90 12.39 60.76
C LYS A 477 66.59 11.97 60.04
N LYS A 478 65.58 12.84 60.10
CA LYS A 478 64.27 12.74 59.41
C LYS A 478 64.17 13.82 58.31
N GLY A 479 63.33 13.57 57.31
CA GLY A 479 62.66 14.54 56.41
C GLY A 479 61.67 13.75 55.54
N TRP A 480 60.36 13.99 55.46
CA TRP A 480 59.49 15.20 55.50
C TRP A 480 59.41 15.95 54.16
N PHE A 481 58.17 16.35 53.80
CA PHE A 481 57.65 16.77 52.49
C PHE A 481 57.45 15.62 51.47
N GLY A 482 56.34 15.54 50.72
CA GLY A 482 55.09 16.31 50.80
C GLY A 482 54.28 16.18 49.50
N PHE A 483 53.03 15.69 49.57
CA PHE A 483 52.14 15.64 48.40
C PHE A 483 51.10 16.76 48.47
N GLY A 484 50.99 17.51 47.37
CA GLY A 484 50.06 18.61 47.20
C GLY A 484 48.63 18.17 46.86
N ARG A 485 47.75 19.18 46.80
CA ARG A 485 46.35 19.06 46.32
C ARG A 485 46.29 19.04 44.80
#